data_AF-A0A212EQ44-F1
#
_entry.id   AF-A0A212EQ44-F1
#
_cell.length_a   1.000
_cell.length_b   1.000
_cell.length_c   1.000
_cell.angle_alpha   90.00
_cell.angle_beta   90.00
_cell.angle_gamma   90.00
#
_symmetry.space_group_name_H-M   'P 1'
#
loop_
_entity.id
_entity.type
_entity.pdbx_description
1 polymer ?
#
loop_
_entity_poly.entity_id
_entity_poly.type
_entity_poly.pdbx_seq_one_letter_code
_entity_poly.pdbx_strand_id
1 'polypeptide(L)'
;MLDKGPTSRKWLERLFSQHISVVSNKRRDKLRAMLAELGVDSTAQWKDVKTQLQENPAAPTYKSAAQMEREFRDYQRDKQSNAKTALRQLLLETRAITHRTLAAVRDGPQALTALHDTIKHDARYTALEHIPDERQAIIMGYLEELDKKGPPPPPTATEPSRRTKQ
;
A
#
# COMPACT_ATOMS: atom_id res chain seq x y z
N MET A 1 -3.53 16.42 48.36
CA MET A 1 -3.58 15.70 47.07
C MET A 1 -2.32 14.85 46.96
N LEU A 2 -2.41 13.54 47.19
CA LEU A 2 -1.23 12.66 47.07
C LEU A 2 -0.97 12.36 45.60
N ASP A 3 0.09 12.95 45.08
CA ASP A 3 0.68 12.65 43.78
C ASP A 3 1.08 11.17 43.75
N LYS A 4 0.32 10.35 43.03
CA LYS A 4 0.59 8.92 42.89
C LYS A 4 1.64 8.75 41.79
N GLY A 5 2.89 8.87 42.19
CA GLY A 5 4.08 8.68 41.35
C GLY A 5 4.22 7.27 40.73
N PRO A 6 5.41 6.93 40.20
CA PRO A 6 5.70 5.78 39.31
C PRO A 6 5.55 4.37 39.93
N THR A 7 4.74 4.22 40.98
CA THR A 7 4.41 2.94 41.63
C THR A 7 2.90 2.71 41.73
N SER A 8 2.09 3.66 41.26
CA SER A 8 0.64 3.49 41.18
C SER A 8 0.25 2.32 40.28
N ARG A 9 -0.74 1.52 40.69
CA ARG A 9 -1.28 0.40 39.89
C ARG A 9 -1.55 0.79 38.44
N LYS A 10 -2.22 1.94 38.23
CA LYS A 10 -2.53 2.46 36.89
C LYS A 10 -1.28 2.72 36.04
N TRP A 11 -0.20 3.19 36.67
CA TRP A 11 1.05 3.47 35.98
C TRP A 11 1.78 2.16 35.62
N LEU A 12 1.79 1.18 36.52
CA LEU A 12 2.34 -0.15 36.27
C LEU A 12 1.56 -0.90 35.18
N GLU A 13 0.22 -0.84 35.19
CA GLU A 13 -0.65 -1.40 34.13
C GLU A 13 -0.36 -0.76 32.76
N ARG A 14 -0.10 0.55 32.73
CA ARG A 14 0.28 1.27 31.51
C ARG A 14 1.64 0.79 31.00
N LEU A 15 2.65 0.70 31.86
CA LEU A 15 3.97 0.20 31.46
C LEU A 15 3.91 -1.25 30.97
N PHE A 16 3.15 -2.10 31.66
CA PHE A 16 2.97 -3.49 31.25
C PHE A 16 2.29 -3.57 29.89
N SER A 17 1.20 -2.82 29.68
CA SER A 17 0.53 -2.75 28.37
C SER A 17 1.46 -2.26 27.25
N GLN A 18 2.28 -1.25 27.53
CA GLN A 18 3.29 -0.76 26.59
C GLN A 18 4.33 -1.82 26.27
N HIS A 19 4.86 -2.51 27.29
CA HIS A 19 5.82 -3.58 27.09
C HIS A 19 5.25 -4.73 26.25
N ILE A 20 4.03 -5.19 26.57
CA ILE A 20 3.34 -6.22 25.81
C ILE A 20 3.09 -5.79 24.36
N SER A 21 2.79 -4.51 24.12
CA SER A 21 2.67 -3.95 22.77
C SER A 21 4.00 -4.00 22.02
N VAL A 22 5.11 -3.59 22.64
CA VAL A 22 6.46 -3.66 22.04
C VAL A 22 6.82 -5.11 21.67
N VAL A 23 6.59 -6.06 22.57
CA VAL A 23 6.85 -7.49 22.31
C VAL A 23 5.96 -7.99 21.16
N SER A 24 4.69 -7.61 21.13
CA SER A 24 3.75 -8.00 20.07
C SER A 24 4.15 -7.41 18.72
N ASN A 25 4.61 -6.16 18.68
CA ASN A 25 5.09 -5.50 17.46
C ASN A 25 6.36 -6.18 16.94
N LYS A 26 7.36 -6.43 17.81
CA LYS A 26 8.58 -7.17 17.42
C LYS A 26 8.24 -8.54 16.82
N ARG A 27 7.27 -9.25 17.40
CA ARG A 27 6.81 -10.54 16.87
C ARG A 27 6.18 -10.40 15.48
N ARG A 28 5.29 -9.40 15.31
CA ARG A 28 4.65 -9.08 14.03
C ARG A 28 5.68 -8.72 12.97
N ASP A 29 6.65 -7.87 13.31
CA ASP A 29 7.68 -7.41 12.38
C ASP A 29 8.57 -8.58 11.95
N LYS A 30 8.91 -9.50 12.87
CA LYS A 30 9.62 -10.75 12.55
C LYS A 30 8.82 -11.65 11.61
N LEU A 31 7.51 -11.81 11.85
CA LEU A 31 6.64 -12.59 10.95
C LEU A 31 6.65 -11.97 9.55
N ARG A 32 6.43 -10.65 9.46
CA ARG A 32 6.35 -9.93 8.18
C ARG A 32 7.67 -9.96 7.42
N ALA A 33 8.81 -9.86 8.11
CA ALA A 33 10.13 -10.04 7.49
C ALA A 33 10.27 -11.43 6.87
N MET A 34 9.90 -12.48 7.62
CA MET A 34 9.94 -13.86 7.11
C MET A 34 8.97 -14.08 5.94
N LEU A 35 7.75 -13.54 5.99
CA LEU A 35 6.80 -13.60 4.87
C LEU A 35 7.36 -12.90 3.62
N ALA A 36 8.11 -11.82 3.79
CA ALA A 36 8.76 -11.12 2.69
C ALA A 36 9.92 -11.94 2.11
N GLU A 37 10.76 -12.54 2.95
CA GLU A 37 11.87 -13.43 2.55
C GLU A 37 11.37 -14.67 1.80
N LEU A 38 10.25 -15.26 2.23
CA LEU A 38 9.59 -16.38 1.56
C LEU A 38 8.89 -15.98 0.26
N GLY A 39 8.88 -14.69 -0.10
CA GLY A 39 8.24 -14.21 -1.33
C GLY A 39 6.72 -14.34 -1.33
N VAL A 40 6.09 -14.36 -0.15
CA VAL A 40 4.63 -14.54 -0.02
C VAL A 40 3.87 -13.43 -0.75
N ASP A 41 3.06 -13.85 -1.72
CA ASP A 41 2.26 -12.97 -2.56
C ASP A 41 0.91 -12.57 -1.91
N SER A 42 0.22 -11.60 -2.52
CA SER A 42 -1.04 -11.05 -2.02
C SER A 42 -2.25 -11.99 -2.14
N THR A 43 -2.10 -13.10 -2.86
CA THR A 43 -3.11 -14.15 -3.12
C THR A 43 -2.80 -15.48 -2.44
N ALA A 44 -1.65 -15.57 -1.75
CA ALA A 44 -1.16 -16.77 -1.11
C ALA A 44 -2.20 -17.35 -0.13
N GLN A 45 -2.24 -18.68 -0.03
CA GLN A 45 -3.15 -19.34 0.89
C GLN A 45 -2.49 -19.54 2.25
N TRP A 46 -3.22 -19.23 3.32
CA TRP A 46 -2.70 -19.37 4.68
C TRP A 46 -2.23 -20.78 4.99
N LYS A 47 -2.92 -21.81 4.47
CA LYS A 47 -2.54 -23.21 4.68
C LYS A 47 -1.11 -23.49 4.21
N ASP A 48 -0.74 -23.02 3.03
CA ASP A 48 0.55 -23.30 2.43
C ASP A 48 1.66 -22.48 3.11
N VAL A 49 1.38 -21.20 3.39
CA VAL A 49 2.29 -20.32 4.13
C VAL A 49 2.55 -20.85 5.54
N LYS A 50 1.51 -21.34 6.22
CA LYS A 50 1.62 -21.93 7.55
C LYS A 50 2.55 -23.15 7.54
N THR A 51 2.46 -24.02 6.55
CA THR A 51 3.36 -25.17 6.40
C THR A 51 4.82 -24.72 6.29
N GLN A 52 5.12 -23.75 5.42
CA GLN A 52 6.48 -23.20 5.27
C GLN A 52 7.00 -22.55 6.56
N LEU A 53 6.13 -21.83 7.29
CA LEU A 53 6.49 -21.22 8.58
C LEU A 53 6.76 -22.28 9.66
N GLN A 54 6.06 -23.42 9.65
CA GLN A 54 6.27 -24.51 10.62
C GLN A 54 7.60 -25.23 10.41
N GLU A 55 8.09 -25.30 9.17
CA GLU A 55 9.38 -25.87 8.83
C GLU A 55 10.55 -24.93 9.16
N ASN A 56 10.27 -23.64 9.38
CA ASN A 56 11.29 -22.64 9.68
C ASN A 56 11.46 -22.45 11.20
N PRO A 57 12.59 -22.89 11.80
CA PRO A 57 12.82 -22.75 13.25
C PRO A 57 12.93 -21.30 13.72
N ALA A 58 13.20 -20.36 12.80
CA ALA A 58 13.21 -18.94 13.13
C ALA A 58 11.81 -18.32 13.16
N ALA A 59 10.74 -19.05 12.80
CA ALA A 59 9.39 -18.49 12.78
C ALA A 59 8.95 -18.02 14.18
N PRO A 60 8.34 -16.83 14.28
CA PRO A 60 7.87 -16.31 15.57
C PRO A 60 6.74 -17.15 16.15
N THR A 61 6.75 -17.39 17.46
CA THR A 61 5.65 -18.08 18.16
C THR A 61 4.55 -17.11 18.57
N TYR A 62 3.32 -17.40 18.17
CA TYR A 62 2.12 -16.65 18.56
C TYR A 62 1.36 -17.38 19.67
N LYS A 63 0.47 -16.65 20.39
CA LYS A 63 -0.36 -17.25 21.45
C LYS A 63 -1.38 -18.26 20.89
N SER A 64 -1.83 -18.04 19.67
CA SER A 64 -2.73 -18.94 18.95
C SER A 64 -2.46 -18.87 17.45
N ALA A 65 -2.80 -19.95 16.74
CA ALA A 65 -2.72 -19.97 15.27
C ALA A 65 -3.62 -18.89 14.63
N ALA A 66 -4.79 -18.62 15.21
CA ALA A 66 -5.71 -17.58 14.74
C ALA A 66 -5.10 -16.18 14.82
N GLN A 67 -4.28 -15.89 15.84
CA GLN A 67 -3.59 -14.59 15.94
C GLN A 67 -2.55 -14.44 14.83
N MET A 68 -1.81 -15.50 14.52
CA MET A 68 -0.83 -15.48 13.44
C MET A 68 -1.49 -15.35 12.07
N GLU A 69 -2.58 -16.08 11.83
CA GLU A 69 -3.37 -16.01 10.60
C GLU A 69 -3.95 -14.60 10.38
N ARG A 70 -4.45 -13.97 11.43
CA ARG A 70 -4.92 -12.58 11.36
C ARG A 70 -3.81 -11.64 10.89
N GLU A 71 -2.59 -11.78 11.43
CA GLU A 71 -1.47 -10.95 10.99
C GLU A 71 -1.02 -11.24 9.56
N PHE A 72 -1.11 -12.50 9.11
CA PHE A 72 -0.91 -12.86 7.72
C PHE A 72 -1.94 -12.19 6.79
N ARG A 73 -3.22 -12.21 7.16
CA ARG A 73 -4.29 -11.53 6.38
C ARG A 73 -4.09 -10.01 6.35
N ASP A 74 -3.68 -9.43 7.47
CA ASP A 74 -3.33 -8.00 7.54
C ASP A 74 -2.14 -7.69 6.63
N TYR A 75 -1.11 -8.54 6.61
CA TYR A 75 0.03 -8.41 5.69
C TYR A 75 -0.39 -8.51 4.21
N GLN A 76 -1.27 -9.45 3.85
CA GLN A 76 -1.78 -9.56 2.48
C GLN A 76 -2.55 -8.30 2.04
N ARG A 77 -3.42 -7.78 2.91
CA ARG A 77 -4.14 -6.52 2.63
C ARG A 77 -3.17 -5.36 2.42
N ASP A 78 -2.12 -5.26 3.24
CA ASP A 78 -1.10 -4.23 3.09
C ASP A 78 -0.32 -4.39 1.77
N LYS A 79 0.03 -5.63 1.38
CA LYS A 79 0.63 -5.95 0.07
C LYS A 79 -0.27 -5.49 -1.10
N GLN A 80 -1.57 -5.77 -1.03
CA GLN A 80 -2.52 -5.31 -2.06
C GLN A 80 -2.60 -3.78 -2.10
N SER A 81 -2.69 -3.12 -0.95
CA SER A 81 -2.70 -1.64 -0.86
C SER A 81 -1.44 -1.02 -1.46
N ASN A 82 -0.28 -1.62 -1.19
CA ASN A 82 1.00 -1.19 -1.75
C ASN A 82 1.06 -1.40 -3.26
N ALA A 83 0.56 -2.54 -3.79
CA ALA A 83 0.48 -2.79 -5.22
C ALA A 83 -0.41 -1.77 -5.94
N LYS A 84 -1.58 -1.43 -5.36
CA LYS A 84 -2.48 -0.38 -5.88
C LYS A 84 -1.80 1.00 -5.91
N THR A 85 -1.04 1.32 -4.86
CA THR A 85 -0.26 2.57 -4.79
C THR A 85 0.88 2.58 -5.82
N ALA A 86 1.55 1.45 -5.99
CA ALA A 86 2.63 1.30 -6.97
C ALA A 86 2.11 1.44 -8.41
N LEU A 87 0.92 0.92 -8.72
CA LEU A 87 0.27 1.15 -10.02
C LEU A 87 0.01 2.64 -10.25
N ARG A 88 -0.46 3.38 -9.24
CA ARG A 88 -0.64 4.84 -9.39
C ARG A 88 0.68 5.56 -9.68
N GLN A 89 1.78 5.13 -9.06
CA GLN A 89 3.11 5.68 -9.36
C GLN A 89 3.58 5.35 -10.77
N LEU A 90 3.34 4.12 -11.25
CA LEU A 90 3.59 3.74 -12.65
C LEU A 90 2.84 4.67 -13.62
N LEU A 91 1.55 4.91 -13.38
CA LEU A 91 0.76 5.80 -14.22
C LEU A 91 1.27 7.25 -14.21
N LEU A 92 1.76 7.72 -13.06
CA LEU A 92 2.40 9.03 -12.92
C LEU A 92 3.72 9.13 -13.69
N GLU A 93 4.52 8.08 -13.67
CA GLU A 93 5.83 8.02 -14.35
C GLU A 93 5.70 7.81 -15.87
N THR A 94 4.54 7.32 -16.35
CA THR A 94 4.29 7.01 -17.76
C THR A 94 3.98 8.28 -18.55
N ARG A 95 5.03 8.92 -19.09
CA ARG A 95 4.95 10.21 -19.82
C ARG A 95 3.95 10.28 -20.97
N ALA A 96 3.62 9.15 -21.60
CA ALA A 96 2.64 9.09 -22.69
C ALA A 96 1.20 9.33 -22.20
N ILE A 97 0.94 9.16 -20.90
CA ILE A 97 -0.37 9.40 -20.28
C ILE A 97 -0.47 10.88 -19.91
N THR A 98 -1.50 11.57 -20.41
CA THR A 98 -1.70 13.02 -20.23
C THR A 98 -3.17 13.34 -19.95
N HIS A 99 -3.48 14.61 -19.66
CA HIS A 99 -4.87 15.08 -19.52
C HIS A 99 -5.76 14.77 -20.74
N ARG A 100 -5.18 14.61 -21.94
CA ARG A 100 -5.94 14.27 -23.16
C ARG A 100 -6.27 12.79 -23.29
N THR A 101 -5.59 11.93 -22.53
CA THR A 101 -5.75 10.48 -22.65
C THR A 101 -7.17 10.05 -22.31
N LEU A 102 -7.85 10.69 -21.36
CA LEU A 102 -9.25 10.37 -21.05
C LEU A 102 -10.19 10.63 -22.22
N ALA A 103 -10.04 11.77 -22.90
CA ALA A 103 -10.83 12.09 -24.10
C ALA A 103 -10.61 11.04 -25.19
N ALA A 104 -9.35 10.67 -25.46
CA ALA A 104 -9.05 9.63 -26.46
C ALA A 104 -9.64 8.25 -26.11
N VAL A 105 -9.67 7.88 -24.82
CA VAL A 105 -10.32 6.64 -24.35
C VAL A 105 -11.85 6.69 -24.54
N ARG A 106 -12.47 7.87 -24.41
CA ARG A 106 -13.90 8.07 -24.67
C ARG A 106 -14.25 8.03 -26.15
N ASP A 107 -13.33 8.48 -27.01
CA ASP A 107 -13.50 8.47 -28.46
C ASP A 107 -13.39 7.06 -29.05
N GLY A 108 -12.66 6.16 -28.39
CA GLY A 108 -12.60 4.75 -28.81
C GLY A 108 -11.70 3.85 -27.94
N PRO A 109 -11.90 2.53 -28.02
CA PRO A 109 -11.17 1.56 -27.20
C PRO A 109 -9.67 1.48 -27.51
N GLN A 110 -9.24 1.93 -28.69
CA GLN A 110 -7.85 1.83 -29.14
C GLN A 110 -6.88 2.56 -28.22
N ALA A 111 -7.28 3.73 -27.69
CA ALA A 111 -6.44 4.50 -26.78
C ALA A 111 -6.23 3.77 -25.45
N LEU A 112 -7.26 3.11 -24.93
CA LEU A 112 -7.17 2.31 -23.71
C LEU A 112 -6.28 1.08 -23.94
N THR A 113 -6.46 0.38 -25.06
CA THR A 113 -5.60 -0.75 -25.43
C THR A 113 -4.13 -0.33 -25.52
N ALA A 114 -3.83 0.80 -26.20
CA ALA A 114 -2.47 1.31 -26.31
C ALA A 114 -1.86 1.68 -24.94
N LEU A 115 -2.67 2.22 -24.01
CA LEU A 115 -2.26 2.46 -22.63
C LEU A 115 -1.87 1.16 -21.94
N HIS A 116 -2.73 0.12 -22.00
CA HIS A 116 -2.43 -1.19 -21.43
C HIS A 116 -1.15 -1.77 -22.04
N ASP A 117 -0.99 -1.72 -23.36
CA ASP A 117 0.18 -2.22 -24.06
C ASP A 117 1.47 -1.52 -23.64
N THR A 118 1.39 -0.24 -23.29
CA THR A 118 2.54 0.54 -22.80
C THR A 118 3.02 0.07 -21.43
N ILE A 119 2.11 -0.33 -20.54
CA ILE A 119 2.42 -0.63 -19.13
C ILE A 119 2.35 -2.11 -18.74
N LYS A 120 1.87 -2.99 -19.63
CA LYS A 120 1.57 -4.40 -19.31
C LYS A 120 2.77 -5.24 -18.84
N HIS A 121 4.00 -4.81 -19.15
CA HIS A 121 5.23 -5.51 -18.77
C HIS A 121 5.83 -5.01 -17.45
N ASP A 122 5.32 -3.92 -16.88
CA ASP A 122 5.81 -3.42 -15.59
C ASP A 122 5.29 -4.31 -14.45
N ALA A 123 6.18 -4.66 -13.52
CA ALA A 123 5.87 -5.53 -12.39
C ALA A 123 4.72 -4.99 -11.50
N ARG A 124 4.57 -3.66 -11.41
CA ARG A 124 3.51 -3.00 -10.63
C ARG A 124 2.13 -3.18 -11.28
N TYR A 125 2.09 -3.35 -12.60
CA TYR A 125 0.88 -3.66 -13.34
C TYR A 125 0.50 -5.14 -13.22
N THR A 126 1.47 -6.04 -13.35
CA THR A 126 1.25 -7.50 -13.26
C THR A 126 0.94 -7.94 -11.83
N ALA A 127 1.42 -7.22 -10.81
CA ALA A 127 1.06 -7.47 -9.40
C ALA A 127 -0.45 -7.44 -9.10
N LEU A 128 -1.26 -6.83 -9.98
CA LEU A 128 -2.71 -6.72 -9.86
C LEU A 128 -3.47 -7.58 -10.89
N GLU A 129 -2.81 -8.54 -11.54
CA GLU A 129 -3.42 -9.41 -12.56
C GLU A 129 -4.61 -10.23 -12.04
N HIS A 130 -4.57 -10.62 -10.78
CA HIS A 130 -5.63 -11.37 -10.11
C HIS A 130 -6.91 -10.54 -9.82
N ILE A 131 -6.85 -9.21 -9.99
CA ILE A 131 -7.96 -8.27 -9.72
C ILE A 131 -8.07 -7.23 -10.86
N PRO A 132 -8.39 -7.68 -12.09
CA PRO A 132 -8.37 -6.83 -13.28
C PRO A 132 -9.35 -5.65 -13.19
N ASP A 133 -10.51 -5.82 -12.55
CA ASP A 133 -11.51 -4.75 -12.41
C ASP A 133 -11.02 -3.61 -11.50
N GLU A 134 -10.36 -3.94 -10.38
CA GLU A 134 -9.77 -2.93 -9.51
C GLU A 134 -8.60 -2.21 -10.19
N ARG A 135 -7.78 -2.96 -10.95
CA ARG A 135 -6.72 -2.38 -11.77
C ARG A 135 -7.28 -1.38 -12.78
N GLN A 136 -8.36 -1.75 -13.48
CA GLN A 136 -9.05 -0.88 -14.42
C GLN A 136 -9.62 0.37 -13.73
N ALA A 137 -10.26 0.21 -12.57
CA ALA A 137 -10.79 1.32 -11.80
C ALA A 137 -9.69 2.32 -11.38
N ILE A 138 -8.51 1.83 -11.00
CA ILE A 138 -7.36 2.70 -10.65
C ILE A 138 -6.87 3.48 -11.88
N ILE A 139 -6.77 2.83 -13.04
CA ILE A 139 -6.36 3.47 -14.29
C ILE A 139 -7.37 4.56 -14.67
N MET A 140 -8.66 4.23 -14.70
CA MET A 140 -9.71 5.19 -15.06
C MET A 140 -9.78 6.37 -14.09
N GLY A 141 -9.71 6.11 -12.77
CA GLY A 141 -9.70 7.17 -11.77
C GLY A 141 -8.49 8.12 -11.91
N TYR A 142 -7.31 7.59 -12.26
CA TYR A 142 -6.15 8.43 -12.54
C TYR A 142 -6.34 9.31 -13.79
N LEU A 143 -6.95 8.78 -14.84
CA LEU A 143 -7.25 9.55 -16.05
C LEU A 143 -8.24 10.69 -15.78
N GLU A 144 -9.26 10.44 -14.94
CA GLU A 144 -10.22 11.46 -14.48
C GLU A 144 -9.54 12.57 -13.67
N GLU A 145 -8.61 12.21 -12.79
CA GLU A 145 -7.81 13.18 -12.03
C GLU A 145 -6.94 14.04 -12.95
N LEU A 146 -6.32 13.46 -13.99
CA LEU A 146 -5.52 14.19 -14.97
C LEU A 146 -6.37 15.13 -15.83
N ASP A 147 -7.52 14.67 -16.31
CA ASP A 147 -8.46 15.48 -17.10
C ASP A 147 -8.93 16.71 -16.29
N LYS A 148 -9.27 16.52 -15.01
CA LYS A 148 -9.66 17.60 -14.10
C LYS A 148 -8.53 18.59 -13.82
N LYS A 149 -7.29 18.11 -13.71
CA LYS A 149 -6.10 18.98 -13.51
C LYS A 149 -5.77 19.79 -14.76
N GLY A 150 -6.10 19.27 -15.94
CA GLY A 150 -5.80 19.91 -17.22
C GLY A 150 -4.30 19.90 -17.55
N PRO A 151 -3.85 20.72 -18.51
CA PRO A 151 -2.44 20.83 -18.84
C PRO A 151 -1.62 21.34 -17.64
N PRO A 152 -0.38 20.85 -17.42
CA PRO A 152 0.48 21.39 -16.37
C PRO A 152 0.70 22.88 -16.61
N PRO A 153 0.77 23.71 -15.54
CA PRO A 153 1.00 25.13 -15.70
C PRO A 153 2.32 25.38 -16.41
N PRO A 154 2.42 26.44 -17.24
CA PRO A 154 3.65 26.75 -17.93
C PRO A 154 4.75 27.05 -16.89
N PRO A 155 6.02 26.68 -17.17
CA PRO A 155 7.15 26.91 -16.25
C PRO A 155 7.40 28.40 -15.93
N THR A 156 6.69 29.31 -16.58
CA THR A 156 6.76 30.77 -16.43
C THR A 156 5.73 31.36 -15.46
N ALA A 157 4.92 30.54 -14.78
CA ALA A 157 4.04 31.02 -13.71
C ALA A 157 4.83 31.33 -12.42
N THR A 158 5.72 32.31 -12.47
CA THR A 158 6.24 33.02 -11.29
C THR A 158 5.06 33.73 -10.63
N GLU A 159 4.66 33.32 -9.44
CA GLU A 159 3.61 34.00 -8.67
C GLU A 159 3.97 35.49 -8.45
N PRO A 160 3.04 36.45 -8.65
CA PRO A 160 3.29 37.83 -8.25
C PRO A 160 3.31 37.90 -6.72
N SER A 161 4.43 38.35 -6.17
CA SER A 161 4.68 38.60 -4.75
C SER A 161 3.46 39.23 -4.07
N ARG A 162 2.95 38.59 -2.99
CA ARG A 162 1.93 39.15 -2.10
C ARG A 162 2.39 40.52 -1.59
N ARG A 163 1.82 41.58 -2.14
CA ARG A 163 1.94 42.93 -1.60
C ARG A 163 1.21 42.95 -0.25
N THR A 164 1.95 42.81 0.84
CA THR A 164 1.51 43.17 2.19
C THR A 164 1.05 44.62 2.16
N LYS A 165 -0.24 44.85 2.40
CA LYS A 165 -0.73 46.20 2.72
C LYS A 165 -0.46 46.42 4.21
N GLN A 166 0.13 47.60 4.46
CA GLN A 166 0.36 48.22 5.76
C GLN A 166 -0.89 48.21 6.64
#